data_AF-A0A8T4PHG2-F1
#
_entry.id   AF-A0A8T4PHG2-F1
#
_cell.length_a   1.000
_cell.length_b   1.000
_cell.length_c   1.000
_cell.angle_alpha   90.00
_cell.angle_beta   90.00
_cell.angle_gamma   90.00
#
_symmetry.space_group_name_H-M   'P 1'
#
loop_
_entity.id
_entity.type
_entity.pdbx_description
1 polymer ?
#
loop_
_entity_poly.entity_id
_entity_poly.type
_entity_poly.pdbx_seq_one_letter_code
_entity_poly.pdbx_strand_id
1 'polypeptide(L)'
;MNKALIIFGSKTDEKIYNEIAKGLKKAKVDFDLRVSSAHKTPEDVDTTLQWDYSVIIAGAGLAAHLPGVVAARVIRPVIGVPCEGNYQGLDALLSIAQMPPGIPVLAVGVNKADVAAENCDKMMKKYESVTIIGDKNIDAVKKCGETLKRFDIIPIFDKKPNPKSVNIEFTYFDEPVEKKDELVIYCPLLLDKDDKADAALNFLKHTSHGLWVGINNGVNAA
;
A
#
# COMPACT_ATOMS: atom_id res chain seq x y z
N MET A 1 -13.62 15.65 -7.57
CA MET A 1 -12.71 16.43 -6.69
C MET A 1 -11.55 15.51 -6.31
N ASN A 2 -10.33 16.02 -6.14
CA ASN A 2 -9.19 15.18 -5.75
C ASN A 2 -9.14 15.09 -4.21
N LYS A 3 -9.92 14.18 -3.63
CA LYS A 3 -10.15 14.09 -2.18
C LYS A 3 -9.77 12.70 -1.67
N ALA A 4 -9.09 12.62 -0.53
CA ALA A 4 -8.79 11.36 0.14
C ALA A 4 -9.89 10.96 1.13
N LEU A 5 -10.00 9.66 1.43
CA LEU A 5 -10.72 9.16 2.58
C LEU A 5 -9.74 8.56 3.57
N ILE A 6 -9.85 8.92 4.84
CA ILE A 6 -9.21 8.21 5.96
C ILE A 6 -10.32 7.46 6.70
N ILE A 7 -10.26 6.13 6.72
CA ILE A 7 -11.26 5.27 7.38
C ILE A 7 -10.58 4.26 8.30
N PHE A 8 -11.01 4.16 9.55
CA PHE A 8 -10.39 3.25 10.52
C PHE A 8 -11.38 2.63 11.52
N GLY A 9 -11.01 1.46 12.03
CA GLY A 9 -11.95 0.57 12.72
C GLY A 9 -12.33 0.95 14.16
N SER A 10 -11.51 1.72 14.86
CA SER A 10 -11.69 2.01 16.28
C SER A 10 -11.20 3.39 16.68
N LYS A 11 -11.92 4.04 17.60
CA LYS A 11 -11.48 5.32 18.21
C LYS A 11 -10.16 5.19 18.97
N THR A 12 -9.79 4.00 19.44
CA THR A 12 -8.48 3.78 20.10
C THR A 12 -7.31 4.08 19.17
N ASP A 13 -7.51 3.92 17.86
CA ASP A 13 -6.46 4.07 16.86
C ASP A 13 -6.40 5.50 16.31
N GLU A 14 -7.32 6.36 16.74
CA GLU A 14 -7.52 7.73 16.24
C GLU A 14 -6.25 8.58 16.31
N LYS A 15 -5.37 8.34 17.29
CA LYS A 15 -4.08 9.04 17.38
C LYS A 15 -3.24 8.86 16.11
N ILE A 16 -3.20 7.65 15.54
CA ILE A 16 -2.42 7.36 14.32
C ILE A 16 -3.05 8.05 13.11
N TYR A 17 -4.36 7.91 12.92
CA TYR A 17 -5.06 8.49 11.77
C TYR A 17 -5.17 10.01 11.82
N ASN A 18 -5.16 10.60 13.02
CA ASN A 18 -5.04 12.06 13.17
C ASN A 18 -3.65 12.58 12.76
N GLU A 19 -2.58 11.80 12.92
CA GLU A 19 -1.27 12.16 12.35
C GLU A 19 -1.30 12.14 10.81
N ILE A 20 -2.00 11.17 10.21
CA ILE A 20 -2.22 11.14 8.75
C ILE A 20 -2.99 12.39 8.30
N ALA A 21 -4.08 12.70 8.99
CA ALA A 21 -4.88 13.90 8.73
C ALA A 21 -4.02 15.18 8.83
N LYS A 22 -3.14 15.29 9.82
CA LYS A 22 -2.19 16.41 9.93
C LYS A 22 -1.22 16.46 8.74
N GLY A 23 -0.70 15.32 8.30
CA GLY A 23 0.16 15.20 7.11
C GLY A 23 -0.54 15.70 5.85
N LEU A 24 -1.77 15.22 5.60
CA LEU A 24 -2.57 15.66 4.45
C LEU A 24 -2.92 17.15 4.48
N LYS A 25 -3.24 17.70 5.67
CA LYS A 25 -3.43 19.15 5.83
C LYS A 25 -2.19 19.95 5.43
N LYS A 26 -0.99 19.50 5.84
CA LYS A 26 0.28 20.15 5.45
C LYS A 26 0.53 20.07 3.95
N ALA A 27 0.19 18.93 3.33
CA ALA A 27 0.27 18.73 1.88
C ALA A 27 -0.84 19.44 1.09
N LYS A 28 -1.83 20.05 1.77
CA LYS A 28 -3.01 20.68 1.16
C LYS A 28 -3.85 19.70 0.34
N VAL A 29 -3.92 18.45 0.80
CA VAL A 29 -4.83 17.43 0.26
C VAL A 29 -6.13 17.48 1.05
N ASP A 30 -7.26 17.62 0.36
CA ASP A 30 -8.59 17.53 0.98
C ASP A 30 -8.88 16.09 1.39
N PHE A 31 -9.51 15.89 2.54
CA PHE A 31 -9.88 14.55 3.00
C PHE A 31 -11.12 14.54 3.90
N ASP A 32 -11.74 13.36 3.99
CA ASP A 32 -12.66 13.01 5.07
C ASP A 32 -12.01 12.05 6.05
N LEU A 33 -12.43 12.11 7.32
CA LEU A 33 -12.01 11.20 8.38
C LEU A 33 -13.24 10.47 8.92
N ARG A 34 -13.24 9.13 8.92
CA ARG A 34 -14.37 8.28 9.32
C ARG A 34 -13.91 7.15 10.25
N VAL A 35 -14.71 6.89 11.28
CA VAL A 35 -14.54 5.71 12.15
C VAL A 35 -15.65 4.73 11.81
N SER A 36 -15.29 3.61 11.17
CA SER A 36 -16.22 2.57 10.73
C SER A 36 -15.53 1.22 10.81
N SER A 37 -16.20 0.24 11.43
CA SER A 37 -15.61 -1.06 11.72
C SER A 37 -16.06 -2.10 10.69
N ALA A 38 -15.12 -2.77 10.05
CA ALA A 38 -15.42 -3.88 9.15
C ALA A 38 -16.20 -5.02 9.82
N HIS A 39 -16.05 -5.20 11.13
CA HIS A 39 -16.71 -6.28 11.87
C HIS A 39 -17.97 -5.84 12.61
N LYS A 40 -18.02 -4.59 13.10
CA LYS A 40 -19.11 -4.11 13.96
C LYS A 40 -20.12 -3.22 13.22
N THR A 41 -19.67 -2.47 12.22
CA THR A 41 -20.51 -1.55 11.44
C THR A 41 -20.21 -1.65 9.94
N PRO A 42 -20.30 -2.85 9.33
CA PRO A 42 -19.98 -3.05 7.92
C PRO A 42 -20.84 -2.19 6.97
N GLU A 43 -22.09 -1.89 7.33
CA GLU A 43 -23.00 -1.05 6.54
C GLU A 43 -22.52 0.41 6.48
N ASP A 44 -21.86 0.91 7.53
CA ASP A 44 -21.26 2.25 7.54
C ASP A 44 -20.06 2.33 6.60
N VAL A 45 -19.29 1.23 6.50
CA VAL A 45 -18.20 1.10 5.54
C VAL A 45 -18.77 1.19 4.13
N ASP A 46 -19.79 0.40 3.82
CA ASP A 46 -20.43 0.40 2.50
C ASP A 46 -20.99 1.77 2.13
N THR A 47 -21.67 2.43 3.06
CA THR A 47 -22.23 3.77 2.87
C THR A 47 -21.13 4.81 2.61
N THR A 48 -20.03 4.73 3.35
CA THR A 48 -18.88 5.66 3.17
C THR A 48 -18.24 5.49 1.80
N LEU A 49 -18.14 4.27 1.28
CA LEU A 49 -17.48 3.97 0.01
C LEU A 49 -18.29 4.37 -1.23
N GLN A 50 -19.59 4.69 -1.07
CA GLN A 50 -20.43 5.25 -2.15
C GLN A 50 -19.95 6.64 -2.61
N TRP A 51 -19.19 7.35 -1.79
CA TRP A 51 -18.73 8.71 -2.11
C TRP A 51 -17.52 8.69 -3.04
N ASP A 52 -17.23 9.81 -3.70
CA ASP A 52 -16.12 9.89 -4.66
C ASP A 52 -14.80 10.34 -4.03
N TYR A 53 -13.85 9.41 -3.97
CA TYR A 53 -12.51 9.60 -3.41
C TYR A 53 -11.45 9.15 -4.40
N SER A 54 -10.31 9.83 -4.45
CA SER A 54 -9.19 9.47 -5.34
C SER A 54 -8.29 8.41 -4.72
N VAL A 55 -8.06 8.49 -3.41
CA VAL A 55 -7.22 7.56 -2.64
C VAL A 55 -7.89 7.28 -1.30
N ILE A 56 -7.87 6.02 -0.86
CA ILE A 56 -8.41 5.64 0.43
C ILE A 56 -7.28 5.16 1.32
N ILE A 57 -7.17 5.74 2.51
CA ILE A 57 -6.29 5.29 3.58
C ILE A 57 -7.17 4.55 4.58
N ALA A 58 -7.00 3.24 4.65
CA ALA A 58 -7.77 2.38 5.54
C ALA A 58 -6.84 1.76 6.57
N GLY A 59 -7.34 1.53 7.79
CA GLY A 59 -6.56 0.70 8.70
C GLY A 59 -7.24 0.27 9.99
N ALA A 60 -6.55 -0.64 10.66
CA ALA A 60 -7.03 -1.38 11.82
C ALA A 60 -5.86 -2.07 12.53
N GLY A 61 -6.06 -2.42 13.80
CA GLY A 61 -5.18 -3.33 14.56
C GLY A 61 -5.71 -4.76 14.62
N LEU A 62 -4.93 -5.67 15.21
CA LEU A 62 -5.26 -7.09 15.41
C LEU A 62 -5.60 -7.80 14.08
N ALA A 63 -6.76 -8.45 13.97
CA ALA A 63 -7.29 -8.99 12.72
C ALA A 63 -7.76 -7.84 11.81
N ALA A 64 -6.79 -7.15 11.19
CA ALA A 64 -6.97 -5.87 10.53
C ALA A 64 -7.62 -6.00 9.14
N HIS A 65 -8.89 -6.43 9.10
CA HIS A 65 -9.60 -6.74 7.85
C HIS A 65 -10.08 -5.50 7.07
N LEU A 66 -10.21 -4.33 7.73
CA LEU A 66 -10.82 -3.16 7.11
C LEU A 66 -10.17 -2.76 5.77
N PRO A 67 -8.83 -2.70 5.62
CA PRO A 67 -8.22 -2.37 4.33
C PRO A 67 -8.58 -3.34 3.21
N GLY A 68 -8.55 -4.64 3.47
CA GLY A 68 -8.93 -5.65 2.47
C GLY A 68 -10.43 -5.61 2.13
N VAL A 69 -11.29 -5.40 3.12
CA VAL A 69 -12.75 -5.23 2.94
C VAL A 69 -13.06 -4.02 2.07
N VAL A 70 -12.34 -2.91 2.29
CA VAL A 70 -12.45 -1.69 1.47
C VAL A 70 -11.95 -1.95 0.06
N ALA A 71 -10.75 -2.53 -0.11
CA ALA A 71 -10.17 -2.84 -1.41
C ALA A 71 -11.05 -3.78 -2.25
N ALA A 72 -11.80 -4.68 -1.62
CA ALA A 72 -12.74 -5.57 -2.31
C ALA A 72 -13.98 -4.85 -2.88
N ARG A 73 -14.23 -3.60 -2.49
CA ARG A 73 -15.45 -2.83 -2.85
C ARG A 73 -15.18 -1.67 -3.80
N VAL A 74 -13.92 -1.35 -4.07
CA VAL A 74 -13.53 -0.17 -4.84
C VAL A 74 -12.44 -0.51 -5.85
N ILE A 75 -12.41 0.23 -6.96
CA ILE A 75 -11.30 0.21 -7.92
C ILE A 75 -10.21 1.25 -7.58
N ARG A 76 -10.44 2.05 -6.54
CA ARG A 76 -9.55 3.13 -6.10
C ARG A 76 -8.37 2.55 -5.32
N PRO A 77 -7.19 3.19 -5.37
CA PRO A 77 -6.05 2.74 -4.58
C PRO A 77 -6.37 2.81 -3.07
N VAL A 78 -6.03 1.73 -2.37
CA VAL A 78 -6.18 1.61 -0.91
C VAL A 78 -4.79 1.50 -0.27
N ILE A 79 -4.45 2.47 0.57
CA ILE A 79 -3.27 2.42 1.45
C ILE A 79 -3.69 1.78 2.77
N GLY A 80 -3.07 0.66 3.13
CA GLY A 80 -3.33 -0.06 4.37
C GLY A 80 -2.37 0.38 5.47
N VAL A 81 -2.89 0.90 6.58
CA VAL A 81 -2.10 1.34 7.74
C VAL A 81 -2.33 0.38 8.91
N PRO A 82 -1.37 -0.51 9.24
CA PRO A 82 -1.51 -1.40 10.38
C PRO A 82 -1.35 -0.62 11.69
N CYS A 83 -2.25 -0.86 12.65
CA CYS A 83 -2.10 -0.35 14.00
C CYS A 83 -1.45 -1.38 14.91
N GLU A 84 -0.58 -0.91 15.80
CA GLU A 84 0.07 -1.75 16.80
C GLU A 84 -0.96 -2.42 17.73
N GLY A 85 -0.77 -3.71 17.96
CA GLY A 85 -1.59 -4.55 18.83
C GLY A 85 -0.72 -5.48 19.67
N ASN A 86 -1.22 -6.67 19.99
CA ASN A 86 -0.59 -7.60 20.92
C ASN A 86 0.81 -8.06 20.48
N TYR A 87 1.05 -8.16 19.16
CA TYR A 87 2.32 -8.62 18.60
C TYR A 87 3.11 -7.49 17.95
N GLN A 88 3.14 -6.31 18.59
CA GLN A 88 3.77 -5.09 18.05
C GLN A 88 3.25 -4.74 16.63
N GLY A 89 2.01 -5.12 16.32
CA GLY A 89 1.37 -4.90 15.03
C GLY A 89 1.75 -5.88 13.91
N LEU A 90 2.51 -6.93 14.20
CA LEU A 90 2.81 -8.00 13.23
C LEU A 90 1.53 -8.67 12.71
N ASP A 91 0.58 -8.90 13.61
CA ASP A 91 -0.76 -9.42 13.32
C ASP A 91 -1.52 -8.53 12.32
N ALA A 92 -1.55 -7.23 12.59
CA ALA A 92 -2.19 -6.25 11.72
C ALA A 92 -1.49 -6.13 10.36
N LEU A 93 -0.15 -6.09 10.36
CA LEU A 93 0.63 -5.97 9.13
C LEU A 93 0.39 -7.15 8.22
N LEU A 94 0.49 -8.38 8.72
CA LEU A 94 0.26 -9.58 7.90
C LEU A 94 -1.20 -9.67 7.44
N SER A 95 -2.17 -9.25 8.26
CA SER A 95 -3.59 -9.20 7.88
C SER A 95 -3.85 -8.26 6.71
N ILE A 96 -3.10 -7.16 6.63
CA ILE A 96 -3.26 -6.12 5.60
C ILE A 96 -2.45 -6.46 4.34
N ALA A 97 -1.24 -6.98 4.51
CA ALA A 97 -0.25 -7.02 3.45
C ALA A 97 -0.29 -8.33 2.62
N GLN A 98 -0.87 -9.41 3.18
CA GLN A 98 -0.99 -10.72 2.53
C GLN A 98 -2.25 -10.86 1.67
N MET A 99 -2.54 -9.87 0.83
CA MET A 99 -3.74 -9.88 -0.01
C MET A 99 -3.67 -10.95 -1.12
N PRO A 100 -4.81 -11.60 -1.47
CA PRO A 100 -4.88 -12.49 -2.61
C PRO A 100 -4.75 -11.71 -3.95
N PRO A 101 -4.39 -12.40 -5.05
CA PRO A 101 -4.36 -11.80 -6.39
C PRO A 101 -5.68 -11.12 -6.75
N GLY A 102 -5.58 -9.93 -7.36
CA GLY A 102 -6.72 -9.17 -7.89
C GLY A 102 -7.33 -8.15 -6.93
N ILE A 103 -7.06 -8.23 -5.62
CA ILE A 103 -7.56 -7.26 -4.62
C ILE A 103 -6.37 -6.62 -3.88
N PRO A 104 -5.70 -5.61 -4.46
CA PRO A 104 -4.48 -5.06 -3.88
C PRO A 104 -4.77 -4.12 -2.69
N VAL A 105 -3.91 -4.20 -1.67
CA VAL A 105 -3.76 -3.17 -0.64
C VAL A 105 -2.30 -2.75 -0.62
N LEU A 106 -2.05 -1.45 -0.69
CA LEU A 106 -0.72 -0.84 -0.61
C LEU A 106 -0.36 -0.64 0.87
N ALA A 107 0.22 -1.67 1.48
CA ALA A 107 0.55 -1.65 2.90
C ALA A 107 1.72 -0.70 3.20
N VAL A 108 1.65 0.01 4.32
CA VAL A 108 2.81 0.65 4.96
C VAL A 108 3.19 -0.14 6.22
N GLY A 109 4.34 0.16 6.82
CA GLY A 109 4.73 -0.44 8.09
C GLY A 109 3.79 -0.07 9.24
N VAL A 110 3.88 -0.82 10.34
CA VAL A 110 3.07 -0.61 11.55
C VAL A 110 3.20 0.83 12.04
N ASN A 111 2.06 1.48 12.28
CA ASN A 111 1.93 2.86 12.74
C ASN A 111 2.60 3.93 11.84
N LYS A 112 2.96 3.63 10.59
CA LYS A 112 3.64 4.55 9.67
C LYS A 112 2.69 5.57 9.02
N ALA A 113 2.08 6.41 9.86
CA ALA A 113 1.17 7.48 9.47
C ALA A 113 1.82 8.51 8.54
N ASP A 114 3.09 8.83 8.79
CA ASP A 114 3.90 9.75 7.97
C ASP A 114 4.08 9.20 6.55
N VAL A 115 4.44 7.92 6.42
CA VAL A 115 4.61 7.24 5.13
C VAL A 115 3.28 7.17 4.37
N ALA A 116 2.17 6.88 5.06
CA ALA A 116 0.84 6.84 4.45
C ALA A 116 0.41 8.22 3.91
N ALA A 117 0.60 9.28 4.70
CA ALA A 117 0.25 10.64 4.29
C ALA A 117 1.13 11.13 3.12
N GLU A 118 2.44 10.89 3.20
CA GLU A 118 3.40 11.25 2.15
C GLU A 118 3.04 10.57 0.82
N ASN A 119 2.79 9.25 0.84
CA ASN A 119 2.46 8.52 -0.37
C ASN A 119 1.06 8.84 -0.89
N CYS A 120 0.10 9.16 -0.03
CA CYS A 120 -1.19 9.69 -0.48
C CYS A 120 -1.02 10.99 -1.26
N ASP A 121 -0.24 11.96 -0.76
CA ASP A 121 0.07 13.19 -1.51
C ASP A 121 0.72 12.89 -2.87
N LYS A 122 1.67 11.96 -2.91
CA LYS A 122 2.28 11.51 -4.17
C LYS A 122 1.23 10.94 -5.13
N MET A 123 0.36 10.05 -4.66
CA MET A 123 -0.71 9.43 -5.48
C MET A 123 -1.77 10.43 -5.97
N MET A 124 -1.93 11.58 -5.32
CA MET A 124 -2.83 12.64 -5.79
C MET A 124 -2.30 13.39 -7.03
N LYS A 125 -1.03 13.21 -7.39
CA LYS A 125 -0.39 13.88 -8.53
C LYS A 125 -0.66 13.12 -9.84
N LYS A 126 -0.58 13.84 -10.96
CA LYS A 126 -0.65 13.22 -12.29
C LYS A 126 0.71 12.67 -12.69
N TYR A 127 0.71 11.46 -13.25
CA TYR A 127 1.89 10.80 -13.78
C TYR A 127 1.74 10.56 -15.27
N GLU A 128 2.84 10.63 -16.02
CA GLU A 128 2.87 10.52 -17.49
C GLU A 128 3.05 9.06 -17.95
N SER A 129 3.57 8.19 -17.08
CA SER A 129 3.96 6.83 -17.43
C SER A 129 4.04 5.91 -16.20
N VAL A 130 4.28 4.62 -16.46
CA VAL A 130 4.65 3.64 -15.43
C VAL A 130 6.07 3.16 -15.71
N THR A 131 6.92 3.16 -14.70
CA THR A 131 8.29 2.64 -14.78
C THR A 131 8.39 1.35 -13.96
N ILE A 132 8.87 0.27 -14.57
CA ILE A 132 9.20 -0.98 -13.91
C ILE A 132 10.71 -1.01 -13.64
N ILE A 133 11.06 -1.27 -12.38
CA ILE A 133 12.43 -1.43 -11.91
C ILE A 133 12.58 -2.88 -11.48
N GLY A 134 13.38 -3.67 -12.19
CA GLY A 134 13.57 -5.09 -11.93
C GLY A 134 14.17 -5.83 -13.12
N ASP A 135 14.71 -7.03 -12.89
CA ASP A 135 15.25 -7.87 -13.96
C ASP A 135 14.12 -8.44 -14.83
N LYS A 136 14.12 -8.11 -16.12
CA LYS A 136 13.15 -8.57 -17.13
C LYS A 136 13.12 -10.08 -17.31
N ASN A 137 14.14 -10.81 -16.83
CA ASN A 137 14.16 -12.26 -16.91
C ASN A 137 13.31 -12.93 -15.83
N ILE A 138 12.91 -12.20 -14.79
CA ILE A 138 12.08 -12.69 -13.70
C ILE A 138 10.61 -12.71 -14.13
N ASP A 139 9.92 -13.82 -13.88
CA ASP A 139 8.56 -14.01 -14.37
C ASP A 139 7.55 -13.02 -13.78
N ALA A 140 7.70 -12.64 -12.51
CA ALA A 140 6.89 -11.58 -11.89
C ALA A 140 7.06 -10.22 -12.60
N VAL A 141 8.28 -9.87 -13.00
CA VAL A 141 8.59 -8.62 -13.72
C VAL A 141 8.00 -8.65 -15.13
N LYS A 142 8.12 -9.78 -15.85
CA LYS A 142 7.50 -9.97 -17.17
C LYS A 142 5.98 -9.85 -17.09
N LYS A 143 5.36 -10.55 -16.12
CA LYS A 143 3.92 -10.56 -15.92
C LYS A 143 3.40 -9.16 -15.62
N CYS A 144 4.09 -8.37 -14.80
CA CYS A 144 3.72 -6.97 -14.56
C CYS A 144 3.71 -6.15 -15.86
N GLY A 145 4.74 -6.31 -16.69
CA GLY A 145 4.80 -5.67 -18.00
C GLY A 145 3.68 -6.09 -18.95
N GLU A 146 3.28 -7.36 -18.93
CA GLU A 146 2.16 -7.89 -19.71
C GLU A 146 0.80 -7.41 -19.18
N THR A 147 0.62 -7.40 -17.86
CA THR A 147 -0.59 -6.87 -17.21
C THR A 147 -0.80 -5.41 -17.60
N LEU A 148 0.23 -4.57 -17.51
CA LEU A 148 0.13 -3.14 -17.88
C LEU A 148 -0.29 -2.93 -19.34
N LYS A 149 0.24 -3.75 -20.27
CA LYS A 149 -0.15 -3.70 -21.69
C LYS A 149 -1.63 -4.02 -21.90
N ARG A 150 -2.24 -4.85 -21.05
CA ARG A 150 -3.70 -5.14 -21.11
C ARG A 150 -4.55 -3.93 -20.72
N PHE A 151 -3.97 -2.95 -20.03
CA PHE A 151 -4.58 -1.66 -19.70
C PHE A 151 -4.11 -0.53 -20.64
N ASP A 152 -3.56 -0.86 -21.81
CA ASP A 152 -2.99 0.09 -22.78
C ASP A 152 -1.85 0.95 -22.22
N ILE A 153 -1.18 0.47 -21.17
CA ILE A 153 0.00 1.11 -20.57
C ILE A 153 1.25 0.42 -21.11
N ILE A 154 2.11 1.19 -21.79
CA ILE A 154 3.44 0.72 -22.21
C ILE A 154 4.45 1.11 -21.12
N PRO A 155 4.93 0.17 -20.29
CA PRO A 155 5.87 0.52 -19.22
C PRO A 155 7.26 0.84 -19.76
N ILE A 156 7.91 1.78 -19.10
CA ILE A 156 9.34 2.03 -19.22
C ILE A 156 10.05 1.03 -18.31
N PHE A 157 11.14 0.44 -18.77
CA PHE A 157 11.99 -0.38 -17.91
C PHE A 157 13.29 0.36 -17.65
N ASP A 158 13.59 0.58 -16.37
CA ASP A 158 14.78 1.32 -15.94
C ASP A 158 15.38 0.71 -14.67
N LYS A 159 16.55 1.21 -14.28
CA LYS A 159 17.27 0.83 -13.05
C LYS A 159 16.98 1.78 -11.88
N LYS A 160 16.37 2.93 -12.14
CA LYS A 160 16.10 3.97 -11.14
C LYS A 160 14.66 4.49 -11.25
N PRO A 161 14.09 5.00 -10.14
CA PRO A 161 12.80 5.68 -10.17
C PRO A 161 12.81 6.88 -11.13
N ASN A 162 11.70 7.05 -11.82
CA ASN A 162 11.40 8.22 -12.64
C ASN A 162 10.39 9.11 -11.89
N PRO A 163 10.72 10.40 -11.64
CA PRO A 163 9.85 11.31 -10.90
C PRO A 163 8.54 11.64 -11.62
N LYS A 164 8.45 11.39 -12.92
CA LYS A 164 7.24 11.57 -13.73
C LYS A 164 6.42 10.30 -13.92
N SER A 165 6.85 9.19 -13.30
CA SER A 165 6.15 7.90 -13.40
C SER A 165 5.59 7.45 -12.06
N VAL A 166 4.58 6.59 -12.12
CA VAL A 166 4.35 5.62 -11.06
C VAL A 166 5.43 4.55 -11.19
N ASN A 167 6.21 4.32 -10.14
CA ASN A 167 7.31 3.35 -10.17
C ASN A 167 6.88 2.05 -9.48
N ILE A 168 7.05 0.92 -10.17
CA ILE A 168 6.86 -0.42 -9.62
C ILE A 168 8.25 -1.04 -9.51
N GLU A 169 8.68 -1.29 -8.28
CA GLU A 169 10.02 -1.77 -8.00
C GLU A 169 10.00 -3.17 -7.41
N PHE A 170 10.60 -4.10 -8.15
CA PHE A 170 10.80 -5.45 -7.70
C PHE A 170 12.07 -5.53 -6.86
N THR A 171 11.89 -5.74 -5.56
CA THR A 171 12.96 -5.62 -4.56
C THR A 171 13.22 -6.96 -3.88
N TYR A 172 14.49 -7.22 -3.57
CA TYR A 172 14.92 -8.35 -2.76
C TYR A 172 15.10 -7.90 -1.31
N PHE A 173 14.93 -8.82 -0.36
CA PHE A 173 15.01 -8.52 1.07
C PHE A 173 16.40 -8.72 1.67
N ASP A 174 17.43 -8.86 0.84
CA ASP A 174 18.82 -8.99 1.27
C ASP A 174 19.43 -7.65 1.70
N GLU A 175 19.02 -6.54 1.05
CA GLU A 175 19.54 -5.20 1.32
C GLU A 175 18.48 -4.24 1.91
N PRO A 176 18.87 -3.26 2.74
CA PRO A 176 17.95 -2.25 3.27
C PRO A 176 17.26 -1.45 2.16
N VAL A 177 15.95 -1.27 2.29
CA VAL A 177 15.18 -0.38 1.40
C VAL A 177 15.24 1.06 1.94
N GLU A 178 15.83 1.95 1.14
CA GLU A 178 15.92 3.36 1.48
C GLU A 178 14.63 4.14 1.15
N LYS A 179 14.46 5.28 1.83
CA LYS A 179 13.40 6.24 1.49
C LYS A 179 13.65 6.83 0.10
N LYS A 180 12.58 6.95 -0.69
CA LYS A 180 12.59 7.57 -2.03
C LYS A 180 11.61 8.73 -2.10
N ASP A 181 11.99 9.79 -2.82
CA ASP A 181 11.15 10.98 -3.01
C ASP A 181 10.04 10.72 -4.05
N GLU A 182 10.26 9.80 -4.98
CA GLU A 182 9.29 9.39 -5.99
C GLU A 182 8.15 8.54 -5.39
N LEU A 183 7.08 8.36 -6.16
CA LEU A 183 6.05 7.37 -5.86
C LEU A 183 6.56 5.99 -6.29
N VAL A 184 6.83 5.14 -5.31
CA VAL A 184 7.36 3.80 -5.51
C VAL A 184 6.47 2.78 -4.80
N ILE A 185 5.98 1.82 -5.58
CA ILE A 185 5.26 0.63 -5.11
C ILE A 185 6.24 -0.53 -5.14
N TYR A 186 6.60 -1.03 -3.97
CA TYR A 186 7.51 -2.15 -3.80
C TYR A 186 6.77 -3.49 -3.92
N CYS A 187 7.28 -4.31 -4.82
CA CYS A 187 6.85 -5.68 -5.07
C CYS A 187 7.99 -6.61 -4.63
N PRO A 188 7.88 -7.28 -3.48
CA PRO A 188 8.97 -8.10 -3.01
C PRO A 188 9.14 -9.38 -3.84
N LEU A 189 10.38 -9.77 -4.03
CA LEU A 189 10.77 -11.02 -4.65
C LEU A 189 11.37 -11.95 -3.59
N LEU A 190 10.85 -13.16 -3.52
CA LEU A 190 11.41 -14.26 -2.73
C LEU A 190 12.02 -15.26 -3.71
N LEU A 191 13.30 -15.55 -3.55
CA LEU A 191 13.98 -16.59 -4.32
C LEU A 191 13.81 -17.94 -3.63
N ASP A 192 13.80 -19.04 -4.38
CA ASP A 192 13.67 -20.39 -3.82
C ASP A 192 14.78 -20.76 -2.82
N LYS A 193 15.94 -20.10 -2.94
CA LYS A 193 17.09 -20.27 -2.05
C LYS A 193 17.01 -19.45 -0.76
N ASP A 194 16.07 -18.52 -0.65
CA ASP A 194 16.00 -17.60 0.48
C ASP A 194 15.44 -18.30 1.71
N ASP A 195 16.03 -18.01 2.88
CA ASP A 195 15.42 -18.41 4.15
C ASP A 195 14.16 -17.57 4.40
N LYS A 196 13.02 -18.24 4.54
CA LYS A 196 11.72 -17.59 4.67
C LYS A 196 11.57 -16.81 5.98
N ALA A 197 12.24 -17.23 7.05
CA ALA A 197 12.18 -16.53 8.33
C ALA A 197 12.99 -15.24 8.27
N ASP A 198 14.18 -15.28 7.68
CA ASP A 198 15.00 -14.09 7.48
C ASP A 198 14.31 -13.08 6.54
N ALA A 199 13.71 -13.57 5.45
CA ALA A 199 12.95 -12.72 4.53
C ALA A 199 11.75 -12.05 5.22
N ALA A 200 11.02 -12.77 6.08
CA ALA A 200 9.93 -12.20 6.86
C ALA A 200 10.43 -11.13 7.84
N LEU A 201 11.57 -11.36 8.50
CA LEU A 201 12.16 -10.39 9.41
C LEU A 201 12.65 -9.13 8.68
N ASN A 202 13.25 -9.29 7.50
CA ASN A 202 13.71 -8.17 6.69
C ASN A 202 12.54 -7.37 6.12
N PHE A 203 11.46 -8.03 5.69
CA PHE A 203 10.22 -7.35 5.33
C PHE A 203 9.72 -6.45 6.48
N LEU A 204 9.70 -6.93 7.72
CA LEU A 204 9.31 -6.11 8.87
C LEU A 204 10.18 -4.85 9.03
N LYS A 205 11.50 -4.98 8.84
CA LYS A 205 12.43 -3.84 8.92
C LYS A 205 12.19 -2.85 7.77
N HIS A 206 11.97 -3.35 6.56
CA HIS A 206 11.94 -2.54 5.34
C HIS A 206 10.60 -1.80 5.15
N THR A 207 9.51 -2.33 5.72
CA THR A 207 8.19 -1.65 5.69
C THR A 207 8.15 -0.31 6.41
N SER A 208 9.23 0.06 7.09
CA SER A 208 9.41 1.41 7.64
C SER A 208 9.37 2.52 6.59
N HIS A 209 9.50 2.19 5.30
CA HIS A 209 9.42 3.10 4.16
C HIS A 209 8.53 2.52 3.05
N GLY A 210 7.95 3.39 2.21
CA GLY A 210 7.30 2.99 0.95
C GLY A 210 5.91 2.36 1.06
N LEU A 211 5.40 1.93 -0.10
CA LEU A 211 4.14 1.22 -0.27
C LEU A 211 4.43 -0.22 -0.72
N TRP A 212 3.80 -1.21 -0.11
CA TRP A 212 4.10 -2.63 -0.33
C TRP A 212 2.88 -3.40 -0.82
N VAL A 213 3.06 -4.26 -1.82
CA VAL A 213 2.00 -5.13 -2.35
C VAL A 213 2.57 -6.49 -2.77
N GLY A 214 1.76 -7.55 -2.67
CA GLY A 214 2.10 -8.88 -3.18
C GLY A 214 3.21 -9.61 -2.41
N ILE A 215 3.20 -9.49 -1.08
CA ILE A 215 4.20 -10.11 -0.18
C ILE A 215 4.15 -11.64 -0.15
N ASN A 216 3.03 -12.23 -0.56
CA ASN A 216 2.85 -13.68 -0.61
C ASN A 216 3.50 -14.33 -1.83
N ASN A 217 3.70 -13.59 -2.92
CA ASN A 217 4.41 -13.99 -4.15
C ASN A 217 4.47 -12.76 -5.07
N GLY A 218 5.64 -12.39 -5.60
CA GLY A 218 5.76 -11.29 -6.57
C GLY A 218 4.87 -11.46 -7.81
N VAL A 219 4.48 -12.69 -8.15
CA VAL A 219 3.48 -12.99 -9.19
C VAL A 219 2.07 -12.54 -8.82
N ASN A 220 1.72 -12.49 -7.53
CA ASN A 220 0.44 -11.99 -7.02
C ASN A 220 0.40 -10.47 -6.94
N ALA A 221 1.57 -9.81 -6.95
CA ALA A 221 1.68 -8.36 -7.05
C ALA A 221 1.27 -7.83 -8.45
N ALA A 222 1.45 -8.67 -9.48
CA ALA A 222 1.25 -8.37 -10.91
C ALA A 222 -0.07 -8.89 -11.47
#